data_AF-A0A3L7Z5M4-F1
#
_entry.id   AF-A0A3L7Z5M4-F1
#
_cell.length_a   1.000
_cell.length_b   1.000
_cell.length_c   1.000
_cell.angle_alpha   90.00
_cell.angle_beta   90.00
_cell.angle_gamma   90.00
#
_symmetry.space_group_name_H-M   'P 1'
#
loop_
_entity.id
_entity.type
_entity.pdbx_description
1 polymer ?
#
loop_
_entity_poly.entity_id
_entity_poly.type
_entity_poly.pdbx_seq_one_letter_code
_entity_poly.pdbx_strand_id
1 'polypeptide(L)'
;MEKEIIKQWEANKFKLENWFKNTKQSEYANYIDIVEALFTYVIEGYNTSEIHIIDDGNYQGTQLFLIHKNICQPSMEDYLITDTFYGSCSGCDTLMAISGYSDELPNEEQVKDYMTLALHLVQKLKRLKD
;
A
#
# COMPACT_ATOMS: atom_id res chain seq x y z
N MET A 1 11.49 -11.01 2.34
CA MET A 1 10.06 -11.01 1.97
C MET A 1 9.52 -12.41 2.18
N GLU A 2 8.40 -12.54 2.89
CA GLU A 2 7.85 -13.84 3.27
C GLU A 2 7.37 -14.63 2.06
N LYS A 3 7.66 -15.93 2.01
CA LYS A 3 7.26 -16.80 0.90
C LYS A 3 5.75 -16.79 0.66
N GLU A 4 4.96 -16.63 1.71
CA GLU A 4 3.51 -16.58 1.62
C GLU A 4 3.02 -15.29 0.94
N ILE A 5 3.55 -14.14 1.35
CA ILE A 5 3.25 -12.84 0.74
C ILE A 5 3.61 -12.82 -0.75
N ILE A 6 4.76 -13.41 -1.13
CA ILE A 6 5.17 -13.52 -2.54
C ILE A 6 4.16 -14.34 -3.35
N LYS A 7 3.71 -15.47 -2.80
CA LYS A 7 2.72 -16.32 -3.48
C LYS A 7 1.41 -15.58 -3.70
N GLN A 8 0.93 -14.88 -2.67
CA GLN A 8 -0.31 -14.10 -2.77
C GLN A 8 -0.17 -12.93 -3.75
N TRP A 9 0.97 -12.22 -3.74
CA TRP A 9 1.28 -11.21 -4.74
C TRP A 9 1.19 -11.75 -6.17
N GLU A 10 1.94 -12.81 -6.47
CA GLU A 10 1.94 -13.39 -7.82
C GLU A 10 0.57 -13.91 -8.24
N ALA A 11 -0.19 -14.50 -7.31
CA ALA A 11 -1.52 -15.02 -7.57
C ALA A 11 -2.58 -13.94 -7.76
N ASN A 12 -2.45 -12.78 -7.11
CA ASN A 12 -3.56 -11.82 -6.98
C ASN A 12 -3.27 -10.42 -7.53
N LYS A 13 -2.02 -10.05 -7.89
CA LYS A 13 -1.66 -8.68 -8.34
C LYS A 13 -2.53 -8.13 -9.48
N PHE A 14 -3.06 -9.00 -10.34
CA PHE A 14 -3.97 -8.59 -11.42
C PHE A 14 -5.30 -8.00 -10.91
N LYS A 15 -5.75 -8.39 -9.70
CA LYS A 15 -6.96 -7.84 -9.06
C LYS A 15 -6.74 -6.38 -8.66
N LEU A 16 -5.58 -6.08 -8.07
CA LEU A 16 -5.16 -4.72 -7.73
C LEU A 16 -4.97 -3.86 -8.98
N GLU A 17 -4.33 -4.41 -10.03
CA GLU A 17 -4.20 -3.72 -11.32
C GLU A 17 -5.57 -3.38 -11.92
N ASN A 18 -6.52 -4.32 -11.86
CA ASN A 18 -7.88 -4.08 -12.33
C ASN A 18 -8.61 -3.02 -11.50
N TRP A 19 -8.39 -2.97 -10.18
CA TRP A 19 -8.94 -1.91 -9.34
C TRP A 19 -8.40 -0.54 -9.75
N PHE A 20 -7.07 -0.38 -9.88
CA PHE A 20 -6.48 0.89 -10.36
C PHE A 20 -7.06 1.34 -11.70
N LYS A 21 -7.25 0.41 -12.66
CA LYS A 21 -7.83 0.73 -13.98
C LYS A 21 -9.26 1.28 -13.94
N ASN A 22 -10.02 0.96 -12.90
CA ASN A 22 -11.46 1.23 -12.82
C ASN A 22 -11.86 2.15 -11.67
N THR A 23 -10.89 2.64 -10.89
CA THR A 23 -11.11 3.50 -9.73
C THR A 23 -10.49 4.87 -10.01
N LYS A 24 -11.17 5.93 -9.61
CA LYS A 24 -10.66 7.30 -9.78
C LYS A 24 -9.47 7.53 -8.86
N GLN A 25 -8.47 8.27 -9.33
CA GLN A 25 -7.26 8.55 -8.56
C GLN A 25 -7.54 9.29 -7.23
N SER A 26 -8.64 10.04 -7.15
CA SER A 26 -9.10 10.69 -5.91
C SER A 26 -9.55 9.71 -4.81
N GLU A 27 -9.91 8.47 -5.16
CA GLU A 27 -10.27 7.43 -4.18
C GLU A 27 -9.04 6.75 -3.56
N TYR A 28 -7.84 7.05 -4.05
CA TYR A 28 -6.58 6.54 -3.50
C TYR A 28 -5.47 7.59 -3.48
N ALA A 29 -5.85 8.81 -3.08
CA ALA A 29 -4.97 9.96 -3.01
C ALA A 29 -3.91 9.87 -1.90
N ASN A 30 -4.06 8.95 -0.94
CA ASN A 30 -3.13 8.74 0.16
C ASN A 30 -2.49 7.34 0.08
N TYR A 31 -1.29 7.20 0.63
CA TYR A 31 -0.61 5.90 0.68
C TYR A 31 -1.42 4.83 1.44
N ILE A 32 -2.17 5.22 2.48
CA ILE A 32 -3.03 4.28 3.20
C ILE A 32 -4.06 3.62 2.28
N ASP A 33 -4.64 4.36 1.34
CA ASP A 33 -5.66 3.84 0.43
C ASP A 33 -5.08 2.73 -0.46
N ILE A 34 -3.81 2.87 -0.86
CA ILE A 34 -3.07 1.85 -1.62
C ILE A 34 -2.73 0.64 -0.74
N VAL A 35 -2.34 0.87 0.52
CA VAL A 35 -2.07 -0.21 1.48
C VAL A 35 -3.36 -1.00 1.78
N GLU A 36 -4.48 -0.32 2.00
CA GLU A 36 -5.79 -0.95 2.17
C GLU A 36 -6.19 -1.77 0.94
N ALA A 37 -6.03 -1.22 -0.27
CA ALA A 37 -6.29 -1.94 -1.51
C ALA A 37 -5.38 -3.18 -1.66
N LEU A 38 -4.11 -3.08 -1.27
CA LEU A 38 -3.18 -4.20 -1.28
C LEU A 38 -3.66 -5.35 -0.38
N PHE A 39 -4.09 -5.06 0.85
CA PHE A 39 -4.60 -6.07 1.78
C PHE A 39 -6.06 -6.49 1.50
N THR A 40 -6.78 -5.74 0.66
CA THR A 40 -8.12 -6.12 0.20
C THR A 40 -8.07 -7.05 -1.00
N TYR A 41 -7.23 -6.74 -1.99
CA TYR A 41 -7.23 -7.44 -3.29
C TYR A 41 -6.11 -8.45 -3.46
N VAL A 42 -5.01 -8.31 -2.70
CA VAL A 42 -3.80 -9.10 -2.92
C VAL A 42 -3.45 -9.98 -1.73
N ILE A 43 -3.33 -9.38 -0.53
CA ILE A 43 -2.84 -10.04 0.68
C ILE A 43 -4.00 -10.30 1.64
N GLU A 44 -4.50 -11.53 1.65
CA GLU A 44 -5.65 -11.94 2.46
C GLU A 44 -5.25 -12.31 3.90
N GLY A 45 -6.23 -12.31 4.81
CA GLY A 45 -6.06 -12.77 6.20
C GLY A 45 -5.68 -11.70 7.22
N TYR A 46 -5.68 -10.42 6.82
CA TYR A 46 -5.37 -9.27 7.67
C TYR A 46 -6.59 -8.37 7.87
N ASN A 47 -6.60 -7.61 8.98
CA ASN A 47 -7.69 -6.70 9.31
C ASN A 47 -7.44 -5.33 8.66
N THR A 48 -8.11 -5.05 7.54
CA THR A 48 -7.94 -3.78 6.81
C THR A 48 -8.62 -2.59 7.48
N SER A 49 -9.61 -2.82 8.37
CA SER A 49 -10.26 -1.73 9.10
C SER A 49 -9.45 -1.20 10.30
N GLU A 50 -8.36 -1.87 10.66
CA GLU A 50 -7.52 -1.57 11.83
C GLU A 50 -6.05 -1.40 11.45
N ILE A 51 -5.78 -0.80 10.27
CA ILE A 51 -4.41 -0.42 9.90
C ILE A 51 -4.00 0.79 10.75
N HIS A 52 -2.92 0.62 11.51
CA HIS A 52 -2.35 1.70 12.29
C HIS A 52 -1.27 2.42 11.47
N ILE A 53 -1.36 3.76 11.44
CA ILE A 53 -0.39 4.61 10.76
C ILE A 53 0.40 5.37 11.83
N ILE A 54 1.73 5.26 11.80
CA ILE A 54 2.63 6.13 12.56
C ILE A 54 3.22 7.13 11.57
N ASP A 55 2.93 8.41 11.78
CA ASP A 55 3.41 9.53 10.98
C ASP A 55 3.84 10.67 11.91
N ASP A 56 5.15 10.81 12.11
CA ASP A 56 5.75 11.92 12.87
C ASP A 56 6.21 13.07 11.94
N GLY A 57 5.87 12.99 10.66
CA GLY A 57 6.12 14.05 9.69
C GLY A 57 5.05 15.13 9.75
N ASN A 58 5.42 16.37 9.41
CA ASN A 58 4.49 17.51 9.37
C ASN A 58 4.18 17.97 7.94
N TYR A 59 5.10 17.74 7.01
CA TYR A 59 5.02 18.27 5.63
C TYR A 59 5.63 17.31 4.61
N GLN A 60 6.58 16.51 5.06
CA GLN A 60 7.18 15.37 4.38
C GLN A 60 7.72 14.45 5.47
N GLY A 61 7.86 13.16 5.20
CA GLY A 61 8.27 12.22 6.23
C GLY A 61 8.11 10.78 5.81
N THR A 62 8.13 9.89 6.79
CA THR A 62 7.93 8.46 6.58
C THR A 62 6.68 8.04 7.33
N GLN A 63 5.77 7.39 6.60
CA GLN A 63 4.62 6.71 7.19
C GLN A 63 4.97 5.25 7.40
N LEU A 64 4.70 4.75 8.61
CA LEU A 64 4.78 3.34 8.94
C LEU A 64 3.35 2.79 9.03
N PHE A 65 3.08 1.70 8.31
CA PHE A 65 1.79 1.03 8.30
C PHE A 65 1.92 -0.30 9.04
N LEU A 66 1.20 -0.44 10.16
CA LEU A 66 1.14 -1.67 10.93
C LEU A 66 -0.23 -2.30 10.73
N ILE A 67 -0.24 -3.57 10.33
CA ILE A 67 -1.46 -4.32 10.09
C ILE A 67 -1.35 -5.72 10.71
N HIS A 68 -2.37 -6.12 11.45
CA HIS A 68 -2.41 -7.43 12.09
C HIS A 68 -3.31 -8.41 11.36
N LYS A 69 -3.05 -9.71 11.56
CA LYS A 69 -3.96 -10.77 11.11
C LYS A 69 -5.36 -10.58 11.68
N ASN A 70 -6.37 -10.99 10.93
CA ASN A 70 -7.76 -10.97 11.39
C ASN A 70 -8.05 -12.08 12.41
N ILE A 71 -7.63 -11.87 13.66
CA ILE A 71 -7.77 -12.79 14.79
C ILE A 71 -8.13 -12.02 16.06
N CYS A 72 -8.78 -12.68 17.03
CA CYS A 72 -9.35 -12.02 18.21
C CYS A 72 -8.33 -11.32 19.13
N GLN A 73 -7.09 -11.81 19.20
CA GLN A 73 -6.04 -11.28 20.06
C GLN A 73 -4.67 -11.40 19.37
N PRO A 74 -4.34 -10.47 18.44
CA PRO A 74 -3.07 -10.52 17.74
C PRO A 74 -1.89 -10.29 18.68
N SER A 75 -0.81 -11.02 18.44
CA SER A 75 0.47 -10.87 19.13
C SER A 75 1.51 -10.24 18.19
N MET A 76 2.69 -9.89 18.70
CA MET A 76 3.77 -9.28 17.89
C MET A 76 4.09 -10.03 16.58
N GLU A 77 3.94 -11.35 16.53
CA GLU A 77 4.19 -12.18 15.34
C GLU A 77 3.10 -12.10 14.26
N ASP A 78 1.95 -11.53 14.62
CA ASP A 78 0.77 -11.40 13.76
C ASP A 78 0.71 -10.05 13.06
N TYR A 79 1.63 -9.13 13.39
CA TYR A 79 1.75 -7.83 12.75
C TYR A 79 2.75 -7.88 11.60
N LEU A 80 2.32 -7.34 10.46
CA LEU A 80 3.19 -6.88 9.40
C LEU A 80 3.40 -5.37 9.51
N ILE A 81 4.58 -4.93 9.09
CA ILE A 81 4.93 -3.53 8.91
C ILE A 81 5.43 -3.30 7.49
N THR A 82 5.01 -2.20 6.88
CA THR A 82 5.65 -1.62 5.69
C THR A 82 5.77 -0.10 5.88
N ASP A 83 6.57 0.53 5.03
CA ASP A 83 6.86 1.95 5.13
C ASP A 83 6.89 2.60 3.75
N THR A 84 6.63 3.91 3.73
CA THR A 84 6.88 4.74 2.55
C THR A 84 7.28 6.14 2.97
N PHE A 85 8.14 6.76 2.17
CA PHE A 85 8.43 8.18 2.28
C PHE A 85 7.37 8.95 1.49
N TYR A 86 6.79 9.98 2.10
CA TYR A 86 5.94 10.94 1.41
C TYR A 86 6.63 12.30 1.36
N GLY A 87 6.46 12.96 0.23
CA GLY A 87 7.02 14.27 -0.06
C GLY A 87 5.97 15.36 0.01
N SER A 88 6.43 16.60 -0.08
CA SER A 88 5.58 17.79 -0.10
C SER A 88 5.18 18.25 -1.51
N CYS A 89 5.74 17.64 -2.55
CA CYS A 89 5.45 17.98 -3.94
C CYS A 89 5.70 16.77 -4.84
N SER A 90 5.18 16.80 -6.06
CA SER A 90 5.38 15.76 -7.08
C SER A 90 6.86 15.48 -7.45
N GLY A 91 7.79 16.38 -7.13
CA GLY A 91 9.22 16.12 -7.31
C GLY A 91 9.85 15.26 -6.21
N CYS A 92 9.19 15.13 -5.06
CA CYS A 92 9.68 14.39 -3.90
C CYS A 92 8.69 13.34 -3.36
N ASP A 93 7.46 13.31 -3.87
CA ASP A 93 6.43 12.34 -3.53
C ASP A 93 6.06 11.48 -4.75
N THR A 94 6.21 10.16 -4.63
CA THR A 94 5.95 9.23 -5.73
C THR A 94 4.47 9.15 -6.09
N LEU A 95 3.56 9.14 -5.12
CA LEU A 95 2.11 9.07 -5.37
C LEU A 95 1.61 10.34 -6.08
N MET A 96 2.05 11.52 -5.63
CA MET A 96 1.74 12.79 -6.29
C MET A 96 2.34 12.87 -7.69
N ALA A 97 3.55 12.33 -7.89
CA ALA A 97 4.18 12.28 -9.21
C ALA A 97 3.35 11.45 -10.20
N ILE A 98 2.89 10.27 -9.77
CA ILE A 98 2.12 9.37 -10.63
C ILE A 98 0.75 9.98 -10.94
N SER A 99 0.04 10.49 -9.93
CA SER A 99 -1.30 11.06 -10.13
C SER A 99 -1.31 12.30 -11.01
N GLY A 100 -0.23 13.08 -10.98
CA GLY A 100 -0.13 14.34 -11.72
C GLY A 100 -1.22 15.35 -11.31
N TYR A 101 -1.73 15.25 -10.08
CA TYR A 101 -2.87 16.03 -9.56
C TYR A 101 -4.18 15.84 -10.36
N SER A 102 -4.33 14.69 -11.03
CA SER A 102 -5.55 14.33 -11.75
C SER A 102 -6.48 13.51 -10.86
N ASP A 103 -7.78 13.80 -10.93
CA ASP A 103 -8.84 13.00 -10.30
C ASP A 103 -9.49 11.98 -11.25
N GLU A 104 -9.05 11.95 -12.51
CA GLU A 104 -9.57 11.05 -13.55
C GLU A 104 -9.06 9.62 -13.36
N LEU A 105 -9.60 8.69 -14.15
CA LEU A 105 -9.05 7.34 -14.26
C LEU A 105 -7.59 7.39 -14.73
N PRO A 106 -6.70 6.55 -14.17
CA PRO A 106 -5.32 6.52 -14.59
C PRO A 106 -5.18 5.97 -16.02
N ASN A 107 -4.21 6.49 -16.76
CA ASN A 107 -3.80 5.89 -18.03
C ASN A 107 -2.94 4.62 -17.82
N GLU A 108 -2.60 3.91 -18.89
CA GLU A 108 -1.83 2.66 -18.79
C GLU A 108 -0.44 2.81 -18.16
N GLU A 109 0.22 3.96 -18.34
CA GLU A 109 1.52 4.24 -17.74
C GLU A 109 1.37 4.47 -16.23
N GLN A 110 0.41 5.30 -15.83
CA GLN A 110 0.08 5.53 -14.42
C GLN A 110 -0.27 4.23 -13.70
N VAL A 111 -1.05 3.34 -14.33
CA VAL A 111 -1.35 2.01 -13.75
C VAL A 111 -0.08 1.19 -13.52
N LYS A 112 0.88 1.19 -14.44
CA LYS A 112 2.16 0.48 -14.26
C LYS A 112 2.98 1.08 -13.12
N ASP A 113 2.98 2.40 -12.99
CA ASP A 113 3.69 3.08 -11.91
C ASP A 113 3.03 2.82 -10.55
N TYR A 114 1.69 2.84 -10.46
CA TYR A 114 0.96 2.43 -9.27
C TYR A 114 1.25 0.98 -8.88
N MET A 115 1.29 0.06 -9.84
CA MET A 115 1.67 -1.33 -9.58
C MET A 115 3.12 -1.45 -9.10
N THR A 116 4.02 -0.60 -9.59
CA THR A 116 5.41 -0.54 -9.12
C THR A 116 5.51 0.01 -7.70
N LEU A 117 4.76 1.05 -7.38
CA LEU A 117 4.64 1.58 -6.02
C LEU A 117 4.10 0.51 -5.05
N ALA A 118 3.03 -0.19 -5.42
CA ALA A 118 2.47 -1.28 -4.63
C ALA A 118 3.48 -2.43 -4.45
N LEU A 119 4.24 -2.78 -5.49
CA LEU A 119 5.30 -3.78 -5.40
C LEU A 119 6.37 -3.37 -4.38
N HIS A 120 6.79 -2.10 -4.35
CA HIS A 120 7.76 -1.62 -3.37
C HIS A 120 7.22 -1.71 -1.93
N LEU A 121 5.94 -1.40 -1.70
CA LEU A 121 5.29 -1.59 -0.40
C LEU A 121 5.31 -3.06 0.02
N VAL A 122 5.01 -3.98 -0.91
CA VAL A 122 5.02 -5.43 -0.66
C VAL A 122 6.43 -5.95 -0.35
N GLN A 123 7.42 -5.50 -1.10
CA GLN A 123 8.82 -5.90 -0.90
C GLN A 123 9.37 -5.47 0.45
N LYS A 124 8.87 -4.34 0.98
CA LYS A 124 9.22 -3.81 2.30
C LYS A 124 8.47 -4.47 3.46
N LEU A 125 7.42 -5.25 3.21
CA LEU A 125 6.68 -5.96 4.26
C LEU A 125 7.59 -6.89 5.07
N LYS A 126 7.51 -6.75 6.38
CA LYS A 126 8.24 -7.56 7.38
C LYS A 126 7.32 -7.85 8.57
N ARG A 127 7.53 -8.97 9.26
CA ARG A 127 6.93 -9.15 10.59
C ARG A 127 7.65 -8.28 11.60
N LEU A 128 6.92 -7.85 12.62
CA LEU A 128 7.48 -7.00 13.67
C LEU A 128 8.47 -7.75 14.59
N LYS A 129 8.42 -9.09 14.61
CA LYS A 129 9.32 -9.93 15.42
C LYS A 129 10.53 -10.49 14.65
N ASP A 130 10.75 -10.07 13.40
CA ASP A 130 11.83 -10.59 12.53
C ASP A 130 13.09 -9.69 12.52
#